data_AF-A0A536XYS1-F1
#
_entry.id   AF-A0A536XYS1-F1
#
_cell.length_a   1.000
_cell.length_b   1.000
_cell.length_c   1.000
_cell.angle_alpha   90.00
_cell.angle_beta   90.00
_cell.angle_gamma   90.00
#
_symmetry.space_group_name_H-M   'P 1'
#
loop_
_entity.id
_entity.type
_entity.pdbx_description
1 polymer ?
#
loop_
_entity_poly.entity_id
_entity_poly.type
_entity_poly.pdbx_seq_one_letter_code
_entity_poly.pdbx_strand_id
1 'polypeptide(L)'
;MKALNRREVVASLLERRGALLVVAGLGSAAWDCTAAGDHPLTFPLWGAMGSACMIGLGLALARPERRVLVVTGDGEMLMGLGSLATIGAQ
;
A
#
# COMPACT_ATOMS: atom_id res chain seq x y z
N MET A 1 2.29 25.10 8.83
CA MET A 1 2.81 23.71 8.84
C MET A 1 3.24 23.37 7.42
N LYS A 2 4.48 22.94 7.17
CA LYS A 2 4.95 22.63 5.81
C LYS A 2 4.46 21.22 5.46
N ALA A 3 3.74 21.07 4.36
CA ALA A 3 3.26 19.77 3.90
C ALA A 3 4.44 18.86 3.51
N LEU A 4 4.31 17.56 3.76
CA LEU A 4 5.29 16.56 3.33
C LEU A 4 5.17 16.32 1.82
N ASN A 5 6.30 16.16 1.13
CA ASN A 5 6.29 15.70 -0.26
C ASN A 5 6.04 14.19 -0.30
N ARG A 6 4.93 13.78 -0.91
CA ARG A 6 4.50 12.39 -0.97
C ARG A 6 5.54 11.43 -1.56
N ARG A 7 6.24 11.84 -2.62
CA ARG A 7 7.27 10.99 -3.25
C ARG A 7 8.49 10.83 -2.36
N GLU A 8 8.92 11.89 -1.68
CA GLU A 8 10.03 11.82 -0.72
C GLU A 8 9.68 10.91 0.47
N VAL A 9 8.44 11.00 0.96
CA VAL A 9 7.95 10.12 2.04
C VAL A 9 7.93 8.67 1.59
N VAL A 10 7.35 8.36 0.42
CA VAL A 10 7.29 6.98 -0.09
C VAL A 10 8.69 6.42 -0.37
N ALA A 11 9.59 7.22 -0.96
CA ALA A 11 10.97 6.81 -1.18
C ALA A 11 11.69 6.48 0.15
N SER A 12 11.52 7.33 1.16
CA SER A 12 12.09 7.11 2.50
C SER A 12 11.54 5.83 3.17
N LEU A 13 10.23 5.58 3.07
CA LEU A 13 9.61 4.36 3.60
C LEU A 13 10.12 3.09 2.92
N LEU A 14 10.44 3.17 1.63
CA LEU A 14 10.82 2.01 0.82
C LEU A 14 12.33 1.78 0.70
N GLU A 15 13.17 2.71 1.16
CA GLU A 15 14.64 2.65 1.05
C GLU A 15 15.22 1.35 1.63
N ARG A 16 14.70 0.90 2.79
CA ARG A 16 15.17 -0.29 3.51
C ARG A 16 14.10 -1.37 3.61
N ARG A 17 13.28 -1.50 2.56
CA ARG A 17 12.10 -2.40 2.54
C ARG A 17 12.43 -3.89 2.67
N GLY A 18 13.64 -4.35 2.32
CA GLY A 18 14.00 -5.77 2.38
C GLY A 18 12.98 -6.66 1.67
N ALA A 19 12.43 -7.64 2.39
CA ALA A 19 11.42 -8.58 1.88
C ALA A 19 9.96 -8.12 2.11
N LEU A 20 9.71 -6.84 2.35
CA LEU A 20 8.36 -6.28 2.50
C LEU A 20 7.54 -6.50 1.22
N LEU A 21 6.32 -7.00 1.36
CA LEU A 21 5.33 -7.04 0.29
C LEU A 21 4.63 -5.68 0.26
N VAL A 22 4.64 -4.99 -0.87
CA VAL A 22 4.04 -3.65 -1.00
C VAL A 22 2.82 -3.75 -1.92
N VAL A 23 1.65 -3.36 -1.43
CA VAL A 23 0.45 -3.16 -2.23
C VAL A 23 0.27 -1.66 -2.39
N ALA A 24 0.40 -1.15 -3.60
CA ALA A 24 0.23 0.26 -3.89
C ALA A 24 -1.14 0.51 -4.51
N GLY A 25 -1.95 1.32 -3.83
CA GLY A 25 -3.30 1.70 -4.21
C GLY A 25 -3.39 2.49 -5.50
N LEU A 26 -4.60 2.61 -6.05
CA LEU A 26 -4.83 3.20 -7.36
C LEU A 26 -4.39 4.67 -7.43
N GLY A 27 -3.99 5.07 -8.64
CA GLY A 27 -3.63 6.43 -8.94
C GLY A 27 -2.27 6.80 -8.35
N SER A 28 -2.24 7.84 -7.53
CA SER A 28 -0.99 8.44 -7.08
C SER A 28 -0.08 7.49 -6.31
N ALA A 29 -0.64 6.67 -5.42
CA ALA A 29 0.15 5.79 -4.56
C ALA A 29 0.96 4.75 -5.36
N ALA A 30 0.34 4.13 -6.38
CA ALA A 30 1.03 3.27 -7.35
C ALA A 30 2.20 3.99 -8.02
N TRP A 31 1.99 5.20 -8.52
CA TRP A 31 3.05 5.96 -9.20
C TRP A 31 4.17 6.40 -8.27
N ASP A 32 3.87 6.77 -7.02
CA ASP A 32 4.91 7.15 -6.07
C ASP A 32 5.76 5.94 -5.65
N CYS A 33 5.14 4.76 -5.48
CA CYS A 33 5.87 3.52 -5.20
C CYS A 33 6.76 3.12 -6.39
N THR A 34 6.27 3.24 -7.63
CA THR A 34 7.08 3.01 -8.84
C THR A 34 8.21 4.03 -8.95
N ALA A 35 7.96 5.31 -8.63
CA ALA A 35 8.97 6.36 -8.66
C ALA A 35 10.06 6.17 -7.60
N ALA A 36 9.74 5.52 -6.48
CA ALA A 36 10.71 5.10 -5.46
C ALA A 36 11.60 3.91 -5.90
N GLY A 37 11.42 3.41 -7.13
CA GLY A 37 12.19 2.33 -7.74
C GLY A 37 11.40 1.03 -7.81
N ASP A 38 11.28 0.50 -9.04
CA ASP A 38 10.59 -0.76 -9.32
C ASP A 38 11.17 -1.93 -8.52
N HIS A 39 10.31 -2.89 -8.17
CA HIS A 39 10.69 -4.02 -7.32
C HIS A 39 9.77 -5.22 -7.53
N PRO A 40 10.30 -6.46 -7.57
CA PRO A 40 9.48 -7.66 -7.76
C PRO A 40 8.45 -7.91 -6.65
N LEU A 41 8.58 -7.24 -5.50
CA LEU A 41 7.64 -7.35 -4.37
C LEU A 41 6.71 -6.14 -4.22
N THR A 42 6.71 -5.23 -5.19
CA THR A 42 5.74 -4.13 -5.26
C THR A 42 4.64 -4.50 -6.25
N PHE A 43 3.41 -4.50 -5.76
CA PHE A 43 2.21 -4.73 -6.55
C PHE A 43 1.43 -3.42 -6.70
N PRO A 44 1.63 -2.68 -7.82
CA PRO A 44 0.81 -1.52 -8.15
C PRO A 44 -0.56 -1.99 -8.65
N LEU A 45 -1.62 -1.60 -7.93
CA LEU A 45 -2.98 -1.95 -8.29
C LEU A 45 -3.44 -1.19 -9.53
N TRP A 46 -4.04 -1.95 -10.43
CA TRP A 46 -4.69 -1.45 -11.64
C TRP A 46 -6.14 -1.96 -11.65
N GLY A 47 -7.10 -1.06 -11.40
CA GLY A 47 -8.52 -1.42 -11.25
C GLY A 47 -8.88 -1.88 -9.84
N ALA A 48 -10.19 -2.08 -9.57
CA ALA A 48 -10.72 -2.44 -8.24
C ALA A 48 -10.42 -1.40 -7.13
N MET A 49 -10.78 -0.13 -7.37
CA MET A 49 -10.68 0.92 -6.36
C MET A 49 -11.43 0.52 -5.08
N GLY A 50 -10.77 0.73 -3.93
CA GLY A 50 -11.26 0.32 -2.61
C GLY A 50 -10.73 -1.03 -2.12
N SER A 51 -9.98 -1.77 -2.93
CA SER A 51 -9.54 -3.13 -2.59
C SER A 51 -8.16 -3.24 -1.93
N ALA A 52 -7.30 -2.21 -1.98
CA ALA A 52 -5.90 -2.32 -1.57
C ALA A 52 -5.69 -2.84 -0.15
N CYS A 53 -6.47 -2.33 0.80
CA CYS A 53 -6.41 -2.77 2.20
C CYS A 53 -6.80 -4.25 2.36
N MET A 54 -7.85 -4.70 1.66
CA MET A 54 -8.28 -6.11 1.70
C MET A 54 -7.31 -7.05 1.00
N ILE A 55 -6.68 -6.62 -0.09
CA ILE A 55 -5.61 -7.38 -0.75
C ILE A 55 -4.41 -7.49 0.18
N GLY A 56 -4.01 -6.38 0.83
CA GLY A 56 -2.95 -6.39 1.83
C GLY A 56 -3.26 -7.34 3.00
N LEU A 57 -4.49 -7.33 3.51
CA LEU A 57 -4.92 -8.25 4.55
C LEU A 57 -4.86 -9.71 4.09
N GLY A 58 -5.37 -10.02 2.90
CA GLY A 58 -5.31 -11.38 2.34
C GLY A 58 -3.87 -11.89 2.20
N LEU A 59 -2.94 -11.03 1.77
CA LEU A 59 -1.51 -11.36 1.72
C LEU A 59 -0.93 -11.63 3.12
N ALA A 60 -1.28 -10.81 4.11
CA ALA A 60 -0.80 -10.98 5.48
C ALA A 60 -1.30 -12.31 6.09
N LEU A 61 -2.57 -12.66 5.85
CA LEU A 61 -3.14 -13.93 6.31
C LEU A 61 -2.55 -15.14 5.58
N ALA A 62 -2.32 -15.03 4.26
CA ALA A 62 -1.76 -16.12 3.47
C ALA A 62 -0.26 -16.34 3.71
N ARG A 63 0.47 -15.29 4.10
CA ARG A 63 1.94 -15.28 4.30
C ARG A 63 2.29 -14.67 5.66
N PRO A 64 1.92 -15.32 6.78
CA PRO A 64 2.06 -14.76 8.13
C PRO A 64 3.51 -14.44 8.53
N GLU A 65 4.49 -15.06 7.88
CA GLU A 65 5.92 -14.79 8.07
C GLU A 65 6.43 -13.52 7.36
N ARG A 66 5.59 -12.90 6.51
CA ARG A 66 5.96 -11.75 5.68
C ARG A 66 5.22 -10.51 6.15
N ARG A 67 5.95 -9.39 6.22
CA ARG A 67 5.35 -8.08 6.45
C ARG A 67 4.71 -7.56 5.17
N VAL A 68 3.54 -6.96 5.30
CA VAL A 68 2.81 -6.31 4.21
C VAL A 68 2.66 -4.82 4.52
N LEU A 69 2.91 -3.98 3.51
CA LEU A 69 2.64 -2.55 3.54
C LEU A 69 1.62 -2.22 2.46
N VAL A 70 0.53 -1.56 2.85
CA VAL A 70 -0.41 -0.95 1.91
C VAL A 70 -0.13 0.54 1.86
N VAL A 71 0.20 1.07 0.68
CA VAL A 71 0.31 2.51 0.44
C VAL A 71 -0.89 2.90 -0.40
N THR A 72 -1.83 3.66 0.15
CA THR A 72 -3.06 4.04 -0.57
C THR A 72 -3.43 5.49 -0.32
N GLY A 73 -4.20 6.07 -1.24
CA GLY A 73 -4.76 7.41 -1.12
C GLY A 73 -6.07 7.42 -0.35
N ASP A 74 -6.49 8.62 0.07
CA ASP A 74 -7.75 8.85 0.77
C ASP A 74 -8.98 8.46 -0.07
N GLY A 75 -9.04 8.82 -1.36
CA GLY A 75 -10.16 8.47 -2.23
C GLY A 75 -10.36 6.96 -2.37
N GLU A 76 -9.26 6.21 -2.48
CA GLU A 76 -9.33 4.75 -2.48
C GLU A 76 -9.75 4.19 -1.12
N MET A 77 -9.17 4.70 -0.03
CA MET A 77 -9.53 4.26 1.31
C MET A 77 -11.01 4.55 1.63
N LEU A 78 -11.55 5.67 1.16
CA LEU A 78 -12.97 6.02 1.34
C LEU A 78 -13.89 5.06 0.60
N MET A 79 -13.52 4.59 -0.60
CA MET A 79 -14.29 3.56 -1.32
C MET A 79 -14.27 2.20 -0.61
N GLY A 80 -13.17 1.89 0.07
CA GLY A 80 -12.96 0.65 0.81
C GLY A 80 -13.10 0.77 2.32
N LEU A 81 -13.76 1.80 2.87
CA LEU A 81 -13.63 2.18 4.27
C LEU A 81 -13.93 1.04 5.27
N GLY A 82 -14.93 0.20 4.94
CA GLY A 82 -15.30 -0.97 5.75
C GLY A 82 -14.16 -1.97 5.96
N SER A 83 -13.17 -2.00 5.08
CA SER A 83 -11.99 -2.87 5.23
C SER A 83 -11.18 -2.59 6.49
N LEU A 84 -11.18 -1.35 7.00
CA LEU A 84 -10.50 -1.03 8.26
C LEU A 84 -11.15 -1.75 9.46
N ALA A 85 -12.47 -1.89 9.48
CA ALA A 85 -13.16 -2.64 10.52
C ALA A 85 -12.85 -4.15 10.43
N THR A 86 -12.80 -4.70 9.21
CA THR A 86 -12.39 -6.10 9.00
C THR A 86 -10.96 -6.34 9.44
N ILE A 87 -10.01 -5.47 9.08
CA ILE A 87 -8.62 -5.53 9.52
C ILE A 87 -8.50 -5.45 11.04
N GLY A 88 -9.23 -4.52 11.67
CA GLY A 88 -9.20 -4.34 13.13
C GLY A 88 -9.81 -5.50 13.93
N ALA A 89 -10.56 -6.38 13.28
CA ALA A 89 -11.13 -7.59 13.89
C ALA A 89 -10.24 -8.84 13.74
N GLN A 90 -9.11 -8.73 13.04
CA GLN A 90 -8.12 -9.82 12.89
C GLN A 90 -7.11 -9.84 14.03
#